data_AF-A0A9E1HK41-F1
#
_entry.id   AF-A0A9E1HK41-F1
#
_cell.length_a   1.000
_cell.length_b   1.000
_cell.length_c   1.000
_cell.angle_alpha   90.00
_cell.angle_beta   90.00
_cell.angle_gamma   90.00
#
_symmetry.space_group_name_H-M   'P 1'
#
loop_
_entity.id
_entity.type
_entity.pdbx_description
1 polymer ?
#
loop_
_entity_poly.entity_id
_entity_poly.type
_entity_poly.pdbx_seq_one_letter_code
_entity_poly.pdbx_strand_id
1 'polypeptide(L)'
;MGHVNPDIDSMISGYLMEKLMKSKGYFASYIIPDRELDSQSYEICKKYGLDVKKYQKKLVSNASYILVDHHQRTIPGEIVGIIDHHPTKETFDIPYYWNSCICATALAIYEKEPSAFDAFDKKLIILASMIDTISFHVKEKVRSNDEGIIRKMCQDIHCDYQEMYQEGLCLTNMGDLFKASLHGLKKYQFANYTVASSYIIVKEDITKKLETILKHCKAYLEENQLHLFIFMHTDMKEMKTHIYFITRHVTKVVTKSGLVSRGSKIMPHVFQYYQTPLKLFIGCSSIDCDDSPFVEDTKYICEQLSHENIALYFGASSTGLMGICYEAFRNVGVHSYTIQKYVNDLKQIKSISEKRLETTMERTKALYYDSEVLLFLPGGSGTASELFAMIEENRSVETKKPLLIYNQNHHYQFLIDWIQEMIQKGMNDESIYQYFKLCNTKEEVVREIVEISLNNILEFE
;
A
#
# COMPACT_ATOMS: atom_id res chain seq x y z
N MET A 1 26.98 2.33 17.48
CA MET A 1 26.68 2.18 16.03
C MET A 1 25.18 2.06 15.88
N GLY A 2 24.60 2.76 14.91
CA GLY A 2 23.15 2.78 14.64
C GLY A 2 22.66 1.67 13.71
N HIS A 3 21.38 1.70 13.31
CA HIS A 3 20.80 0.83 12.28
C HIS A 3 21.36 1.12 10.87
N VAL A 4 21.02 0.26 9.90
CA VAL A 4 21.38 0.46 8.48
C VAL A 4 20.65 1.68 7.92
N ASN A 5 21.33 2.51 7.12
CA ASN A 5 20.80 3.79 6.64
C ASN A 5 20.28 4.65 7.82
N PRO A 6 21.18 5.05 8.74
CA PRO A 6 20.80 5.62 10.03
C PRO A 6 19.92 6.86 9.83
N ASP A 7 18.88 6.98 10.64
CA ASP A 7 18.07 8.19 10.74
C ASP A 7 18.68 9.19 11.74
N ILE A 8 17.95 10.26 12.03
CA ILE A 8 18.45 11.32 12.91
C ILE A 8 18.71 10.85 14.34
N ASP A 9 17.86 9.97 14.90
CA ASP A 9 18.05 9.49 16.28
C ASP A 9 19.26 8.56 16.33
N SER A 10 19.37 7.65 15.37
CA SER A 10 20.52 6.77 15.22
C SER A 10 21.84 7.53 15.06
N MET A 11 21.83 8.60 14.26
CA MET A 11 22.96 9.49 14.02
C MET A 11 23.40 10.23 15.30
N ILE A 12 22.45 10.89 15.96
CA ILE A 12 22.71 11.70 17.16
C ILE A 12 23.07 10.80 18.34
N SER A 13 22.36 9.70 18.55
CA SER A 13 22.65 8.72 19.58
C SER A 13 24.05 8.13 19.48
N GLY A 14 24.52 7.85 18.26
CA GLY A 14 25.89 7.36 18.05
C GLY A 14 26.95 8.36 18.48
N TYR A 15 26.75 9.64 18.14
CA TYR A 15 27.61 10.74 18.56
C TYR A 15 27.61 10.93 20.08
N LEU A 16 26.42 10.95 20.70
CA LEU A 16 26.28 11.13 22.15
C LEU A 16 26.90 9.96 22.93
N MET A 17 26.73 8.72 22.44
CA MET A 17 27.33 7.54 23.04
C MET A 17 28.86 7.60 23.01
N GLU A 18 29.47 8.02 21.90
CA GLU A 18 30.93 8.21 21.85
C GLU A 18 31.40 9.24 22.89
N LYS A 19 30.68 10.36 23.03
CA LYS A 19 31.01 11.41 24.00
C LYS A 19 30.90 10.91 25.45
N LEU A 20 29.81 10.18 25.77
CA LEU A 20 29.61 9.57 27.08
C LEU A 20 30.69 8.55 27.43
N MET A 21 31.03 7.66 26.50
CA MET A 21 32.06 6.65 26.76
C MET A 21 33.44 7.28 26.98
N LYS A 22 33.77 8.32 26.20
CA LYS A 22 35.02 9.09 26.39
C LYS A 22 35.06 9.83 27.73
N SER A 23 33.95 10.41 28.18
CA SER A 23 33.89 11.10 29.47
C SER A 23 34.10 10.15 30.65
N LYS A 24 33.77 8.86 30.47
CA LYS A 24 34.04 7.78 31.42
C LYS A 24 35.44 7.16 31.28
N GLY A 25 36.29 7.69 30.40
CA GLY A 25 37.68 7.25 30.21
C GLY A 25 37.90 6.10 29.23
N TYR A 26 36.88 5.68 28.47
CA TYR A 26 37.01 4.63 27.47
C TYR A 26 37.53 5.18 26.13
N PHE A 27 38.31 4.35 25.42
CA PHE A 27 38.62 4.58 24.01
C PHE A 27 37.42 4.17 23.16
N ALA A 28 36.56 5.14 22.83
CA ALA A 28 35.38 4.93 22.00
C ALA A 28 35.46 5.70 20.69
N SER A 29 34.91 5.15 19.62
CA SER A 29 34.73 5.86 18.35
C SER A 29 33.35 5.57 17.76
N TYR A 30 32.63 6.63 17.36
CA TYR A 30 31.41 6.46 16.59
C TYR A 30 31.75 6.10 15.14
N ILE A 31 31.09 5.06 14.63
CA ILE A 31 31.29 4.52 13.28
C ILE A 31 29.92 4.34 12.62
N ILE A 32 29.83 4.81 11.38
CA ILE A 32 28.74 4.56 10.44
C ILE A 32 29.34 3.76 9.27
N PRO A 33 29.14 2.43 9.21
CA PRO A 33 29.69 1.62 8.12
C PRO A 33 28.91 1.77 6.80
N ASP A 34 27.71 2.34 6.87
CA ASP A 34 26.78 2.46 5.75
C ASP A 34 27.26 3.49 4.74
N ARG A 35 27.16 3.15 3.46
CA ARG A 35 27.47 4.07 2.36
C ARG A 35 26.43 5.16 2.23
N GLU A 36 25.17 4.78 2.41
CA GLU A 36 24.00 5.67 2.34
C GLU A 36 23.59 6.09 3.75
N LEU A 37 23.20 7.37 3.84
CA LEU A 37 22.61 7.98 5.02
C LEU A 37 21.23 8.47 4.61
N ASP A 38 20.29 8.53 5.56
CA ASP A 38 19.03 9.22 5.30
C ASP A 38 19.34 10.69 4.99
N SER A 39 19.06 11.11 3.75
CA SER A 39 19.52 12.41 3.25
C SER A 39 18.88 13.57 4.00
N GLN A 40 17.61 13.41 4.40
CA GLN A 40 16.89 14.43 5.16
C GLN A 40 17.50 14.58 6.55
N SER A 41 17.71 13.47 7.26
CA SER A 41 18.35 13.43 8.58
C SER A 41 19.77 13.99 8.53
N TYR A 42 20.54 13.67 7.48
CA TYR A 42 21.90 14.19 7.29
C TYR A 42 21.91 15.73 7.15
N GLU A 43 21.09 16.28 6.26
CA GLU A 43 21.05 17.73 6.03
C GLU A 43 20.58 18.47 7.29
N ILE A 44 19.65 17.88 8.06
CA ILE A 44 19.23 18.40 9.36
C ILE A 44 20.40 18.36 10.36
N CYS A 45 21.08 17.23 10.54
CA CYS A 45 22.25 17.14 11.43
C CYS A 45 23.29 18.20 11.08
N LYS A 46 23.60 18.35 9.79
CA LYS A 46 24.55 19.33 9.28
C LYS A 46 24.11 20.77 9.53
N LYS A 47 22.83 21.10 9.29
CA LYS A 47 22.22 22.41 9.60
C LYS A 47 22.40 22.77 11.07
N TYR A 48 22.32 21.79 11.98
CA TYR A 48 22.50 21.98 13.42
C TYR A 48 23.95 21.76 13.89
N GLY A 49 24.93 21.66 12.99
CA GLY A 49 26.35 21.66 13.31
C GLY A 49 26.99 20.28 13.51
N LEU A 50 26.25 19.19 13.30
CA LEU A 50 26.77 17.82 13.35
C LEU A 50 26.99 17.27 11.94
N ASP A 51 28.22 17.37 11.42
CA ASP A 51 28.59 16.66 10.19
C ASP A 51 28.88 15.19 10.50
N VAL A 52 27.89 14.32 10.27
CA VAL A 52 28.03 12.89 10.57
C VAL A 52 28.86 12.12 9.55
N LYS A 53 29.15 12.69 8.36
CA LYS A 53 29.98 12.01 7.34
C LYS A 53 31.39 11.75 7.84
N LYS A 54 31.89 12.53 8.81
CA LYS A 54 33.19 12.27 9.47
C LYS A 54 33.24 10.95 10.24
N TYR A 55 32.09 10.35 10.54
CA TYR A 55 31.96 9.05 11.18
C TYR A 55 31.76 7.89 10.18
N GLN A 56 31.66 8.16 8.86
CA GLN A 56 31.59 7.11 7.85
C GLN A 56 32.94 6.39 7.74
N LYS A 57 33.05 5.22 8.37
CA LYS A 57 34.30 4.45 8.52
C LYS A 57 33.99 2.96 8.44
N LYS A 58 35.00 2.16 8.10
CA LYS A 58 34.88 0.70 8.11
C LYS A 58 34.79 0.17 9.56
N LEU A 59 34.11 -0.96 9.73
CA LEU A 59 34.11 -1.71 10.98
C LEU A 59 35.52 -2.19 11.34
N VAL A 60 35.78 -2.32 12.64
CA VAL A 60 37.06 -2.72 13.23
C VAL A 60 36.93 -4.11 13.84
N SER A 61 37.78 -5.06 13.45
CA SER A 61 37.65 -6.47 13.86
C SER A 61 37.96 -6.74 15.33
N ASN A 62 38.88 -5.99 15.93
CA ASN A 62 39.29 -6.18 17.34
C ASN A 62 38.68 -5.09 18.23
N ALA A 63 37.35 -4.98 18.22
CA ALA A 63 36.62 -4.01 19.03
C ALA A 63 35.33 -4.61 19.59
N SER A 64 34.95 -4.16 20.77
CA SER A 64 33.62 -4.38 21.32
C SER A 64 32.67 -3.30 20.83
N TYR A 65 31.42 -3.67 20.58
CA TYR A 65 30.42 -2.80 19.95
C TYR A 65 29.29 -2.45 20.91
N ILE A 66 28.91 -1.18 20.90
CA ILE A 66 27.66 -0.70 21.48
C ILE A 66 26.72 -0.35 20.34
N LEU A 67 25.54 -0.97 20.33
CA LEU A 67 24.46 -0.62 19.43
C LEU A 67 23.58 0.44 20.09
N VAL A 68 23.17 1.42 19.29
CA VAL A 68 22.22 2.45 19.69
C VAL A 68 21.09 2.46 18.68
N ASP A 69 19.86 2.65 19.14
CA ASP A 69 18.68 2.83 18.29
C ASP A 69 18.38 1.63 17.37
N HIS A 70 18.93 0.46 17.74
CA HIS A 70 18.72 -0.83 17.10
C HIS A 70 19.35 -1.92 17.96
N HIS A 71 18.92 -3.15 17.77
CA HIS A 71 19.42 -4.31 18.52
C HIS A 71 20.10 -5.39 17.65
N GLN A 72 20.07 -5.27 16.32
CA GLN A 72 20.70 -6.23 15.40
C GLN A 72 21.61 -5.57 14.35
N ARG A 73 22.86 -6.02 14.25
CA ARG A 73 23.81 -5.62 13.20
C ARG A 73 24.84 -6.72 12.96
N THR A 74 25.22 -6.94 11.70
CA THR A 74 26.38 -7.77 11.36
C THR A 74 27.67 -7.02 11.70
N ILE A 75 28.43 -7.55 12.65
CA ILE A 75 29.69 -6.95 13.13
C ILE A 75 30.80 -8.00 13.22
N PRO A 76 32.09 -7.60 13.13
CA PRO A 76 33.22 -8.50 13.23
C PRO A 76 33.69 -8.77 14.68
N GLY A 77 33.00 -8.24 15.70
CA GLY A 77 33.35 -8.35 17.12
C GLY A 77 32.14 -8.67 18.00
N GLU A 78 32.29 -8.48 19.31
CA GLU A 78 31.22 -8.74 20.29
C GLU A 78 30.32 -7.52 20.51
N ILE A 79 29.03 -7.75 20.80
CA ILE A 79 28.11 -6.71 21.27
C ILE A 79 28.19 -6.68 22.80
N VAL A 80 28.67 -5.57 23.36
CA VAL A 80 28.76 -5.37 24.81
C VAL A 80 27.66 -4.47 25.36
N GLY A 81 26.95 -3.75 24.48
CA GLY A 81 25.90 -2.82 24.87
C GLY A 81 24.85 -2.65 23.80
N ILE A 82 23.58 -2.56 24.21
CA ILE A 82 22.46 -2.12 23.37
C ILE A 82 21.66 -1.08 24.16
N ILE A 83 21.43 0.08 23.56
CA ILE A 83 20.46 1.08 24.02
C ILE A 83 19.47 1.31 22.89
N ASP A 84 18.21 0.97 23.11
CA ASP A 84 17.18 1.02 22.07
C ASP A 84 15.85 1.48 22.67
N HIS A 85 14.90 1.86 21.82
CA HIS A 85 13.53 2.20 22.19
C HIS A 85 12.49 1.52 21.30
N HIS A 86 12.93 0.77 20.29
CA HIS A 86 12.08 -0.01 19.42
C HIS A 86 11.47 -1.22 20.16
N PRO A 87 10.19 -1.56 19.93
CA PRO A 87 9.61 -2.78 20.48
C PRO A 87 10.33 -4.03 19.98
N THR A 88 10.73 -4.91 20.89
CA THR A 88 11.29 -6.22 20.55
C THR A 88 10.81 -7.29 21.53
N LYS A 89 10.60 -8.50 21.02
CA LYS A 89 10.33 -9.69 21.85
C LYS A 89 11.60 -10.49 22.15
N GLU A 90 12.73 -10.08 21.56
CA GLU A 90 14.01 -10.74 21.73
C GLU A 90 14.61 -10.41 23.09
N THR A 91 15.34 -11.38 23.65
CA THR A 91 16.11 -11.22 24.87
C THR A 91 17.59 -11.31 24.54
N PHE A 92 18.39 -10.39 25.07
CA PHE A 92 19.81 -10.32 24.79
C PHE A 92 20.61 -10.67 26.05
N ASP A 93 21.44 -11.70 25.96
CA ASP A 93 22.42 -12.04 26.99
C ASP A 93 23.72 -11.29 26.69
N ILE A 94 23.73 -10.01 27.03
CA ILE A 94 24.86 -9.10 26.82
C ILE A 94 25.14 -8.28 28.08
N PRO A 95 26.38 -7.78 28.27
CA PRO A 95 26.77 -7.06 29.47
C PRO A 95 25.88 -5.85 29.81
N TYR A 96 25.39 -5.12 28.79
CA TYR A 96 24.49 -4.00 28.99
C TYR A 96 23.34 -4.01 27.99
N TYR A 97 22.12 -4.21 28.46
CA TYR A 97 20.91 -4.08 27.67
C TYR A 97 19.97 -3.06 28.32
N TRP A 98 19.57 -2.05 27.56
CA TRP A 98 18.53 -1.12 27.97
C TRP A 98 17.56 -0.87 26.82
N ASN A 99 16.28 -1.13 27.06
CA ASN A 99 15.20 -0.82 26.15
C ASN A 99 13.99 -0.32 26.94
N SER A 100 13.46 0.83 26.56
CA SER A 100 12.19 1.32 27.12
C SER A 100 11.46 2.22 26.13
N CYS A 101 10.16 2.38 26.34
CA CYS A 101 9.36 3.37 25.63
C CYS A 101 9.83 4.78 26.03
N ILE A 102 10.56 5.44 25.13
CA ILE A 102 11.06 6.81 25.25
C ILE A 102 11.11 7.44 23.86
N CYS A 103 10.94 8.76 23.76
CA CYS A 103 10.80 9.48 22.49
C CYS A 103 12.02 9.39 21.56
N ALA A 104 13.21 9.10 22.08
CA ALA A 104 14.42 8.89 21.31
C ALA A 104 15.48 8.17 22.15
N THR A 105 16.29 7.33 21.51
CA THR A 105 17.53 6.77 22.06
C THR A 105 18.49 7.88 22.52
N ALA A 106 18.50 9.03 21.85
CA ALA A 106 19.32 10.18 22.25
C ALA A 106 18.95 10.68 23.66
N LEU A 107 17.64 10.71 23.96
CA LEU A 107 17.16 11.08 25.30
C LEU A 107 17.50 9.98 26.33
N ALA A 108 17.43 8.71 25.95
CA ALA A 108 17.84 7.61 26.82
C ALA A 108 19.30 7.72 27.27
N ILE A 109 20.19 8.04 26.33
CA ILE A 109 21.62 8.23 26.59
C ILE A 109 21.84 9.41 27.53
N TYR A 110 21.11 10.52 27.30
CA TYR A 110 21.15 11.70 28.17
C TYR A 110 20.75 11.38 29.62
N GLU A 111 19.65 10.66 29.82
CA GLU A 111 19.14 10.33 31.17
C GLU A 111 20.11 9.48 32.00
N LYS A 112 21.05 8.77 31.37
CA LYS A 112 22.08 8.00 32.09
C LYS A 112 23.09 8.87 32.81
N GLU A 113 23.51 9.97 32.20
CA GLU A 113 24.51 10.88 32.75
C GLU A 113 24.33 12.30 32.18
N PRO A 114 23.35 13.08 32.67
CA PRO A 114 23.08 14.41 32.15
C PRO A 114 24.28 15.37 32.21
N SER A 115 25.21 15.15 33.15
CA SER A 115 26.40 15.98 33.35
C SER A 115 27.43 15.84 32.22
N ALA A 116 27.35 14.79 31.41
CA ALA A 116 28.27 14.53 30.30
C ALA A 116 27.98 15.38 29.04
N PHE A 117 26.86 16.11 29.01
CA PHE A 117 26.33 16.74 27.81
C PHE A 117 26.19 18.26 27.97
N ASP A 118 26.74 18.99 27.01
CA ASP A 118 26.69 20.45 26.96
C ASP A 118 25.43 20.98 26.25
N ALA A 119 25.34 22.31 26.08
CA ALA A 119 24.19 22.94 25.43
C ALA A 119 24.03 22.52 23.96
N PHE A 120 25.13 22.23 23.25
CA PHE A 120 25.08 21.77 21.86
C PHE A 120 24.51 20.36 21.78
N ASP A 121 24.98 19.45 22.64
CA ASP A 121 24.46 18.08 22.70
C ASP A 121 22.97 18.05 23.06
N LYS A 122 22.55 18.84 24.06
CA LYS A 122 21.15 18.99 24.46
C LYS A 122 20.28 19.46 23.31
N LYS A 123 20.76 20.40 22.48
CA LYS A 123 20.03 20.83 21.28
C LYS A 123 19.84 19.68 20.28
N LEU A 124 20.83 18.82 20.10
CA LEU A 124 20.73 17.62 19.27
C LEU A 124 19.77 16.59 19.86
N ILE A 125 19.77 16.39 21.18
CA ILE A 125 18.81 15.50 21.86
C ILE A 125 17.37 15.97 21.62
N ILE A 126 17.11 17.27 21.77
CA ILE A 126 15.80 17.87 21.48
C ILE A 126 15.39 17.60 20.03
N LEU A 127 16.32 17.78 19.10
CA LEU A 127 16.08 17.57 17.67
C LEU A 127 15.75 16.11 17.34
N ALA A 128 16.50 15.15 17.89
CA ALA A 128 16.23 13.72 17.75
C ALA A 128 14.83 13.36 18.29
N SER A 129 14.52 13.79 19.52
CA SER A 129 13.22 13.55 20.16
C SER A 129 12.05 14.16 19.40
N MET A 130 12.22 15.37 18.85
CA MET A 130 11.19 16.06 18.08
C MET A 130 10.95 15.38 16.74
N ILE A 131 12.00 15.05 15.99
CA ILE A 131 11.85 14.50 14.63
C ILE A 131 11.35 13.05 14.68
N ASP A 132 11.89 12.23 15.58
CA ASP A 132 11.52 10.81 15.62
C ASP A 132 10.05 10.57 16.01
N THR A 133 9.46 11.55 16.72
CA THR A 133 8.08 11.51 17.19
C THR A 133 7.13 12.43 16.43
N ILE A 134 7.61 13.12 15.39
CA ILE A 134 6.86 14.17 14.66
C ILE A 134 6.28 15.18 15.66
N SER A 135 7.16 15.81 16.44
CA SER A 135 6.86 16.73 17.53
C SER A 135 5.82 16.18 18.52
N PHE A 136 6.05 14.95 18.97
CA PHE A 136 5.22 14.20 19.93
C PHE A 136 3.81 13.81 19.45
N HIS A 137 3.57 13.82 18.13
CA HIS A 137 2.31 13.35 17.56
C HIS A 137 2.26 11.83 17.37
N VAL A 138 3.39 11.14 17.33
CA VAL A 138 3.47 9.67 17.36
C VAL A 138 3.43 9.18 18.81
N LYS A 139 2.23 9.08 19.38
CA LYS A 139 2.03 8.81 20.82
C LYS A 139 2.60 7.47 21.29
N GLU A 140 2.66 6.46 20.43
CA GLU A 140 3.19 5.14 20.82
C GLU A 140 4.71 5.17 21.11
N LYS A 141 5.41 6.19 20.59
CA LYS A 141 6.84 6.41 20.82
C LYS A 141 7.14 7.30 22.03
N VAL A 142 6.14 7.92 22.65
CA VAL A 142 6.34 9.01 23.63
C VAL A 142 5.93 8.55 25.03
N ARG A 143 6.89 8.57 25.98
CA ARG A 143 6.57 8.39 27.40
C ARG A 143 5.97 9.67 27.97
N SER A 144 5.08 9.51 28.95
CA SER A 144 4.22 10.59 29.48
C SER A 144 4.93 11.90 29.87
N ASN A 145 6.19 11.83 30.31
CA ASN A 145 6.96 13.01 30.73
C ASN A 145 8.00 13.49 29.70
N ASP A 146 8.14 12.83 28.54
CA ASP A 146 9.20 13.16 27.58
C ASP A 146 9.07 14.59 27.04
N GLU A 147 7.87 15.02 26.70
CA GLU A 147 7.62 16.39 26.25
C GLU A 147 7.97 17.42 27.34
N GLY A 148 7.67 17.11 28.62
CA GLY A 148 8.04 17.95 29.76
C GLY A 148 9.55 18.09 29.92
N ILE A 149 10.28 16.98 29.74
CA ILE A 149 11.75 16.95 29.79
C ILE A 149 12.34 17.79 28.66
N ILE A 150 11.83 17.64 27.43
CA ILE A 150 12.31 18.39 26.26
C ILE A 150 12.00 19.89 26.40
N ARG A 151 10.82 20.26 26.92
CA ARG A 151 10.48 21.66 27.23
C ARG A 151 11.43 22.28 28.23
N LYS A 152 11.71 21.57 29.34
CA LYS A 152 12.67 22.02 30.34
C LYS A 152 14.08 22.12 29.75
N MET A 153 14.50 21.13 28.97
CA MET A 153 15.80 21.14 28.31
C MET A 153 15.96 22.37 27.39
N CYS A 154 14.91 22.77 26.66
CA CYS A 154 14.96 23.99 25.87
C CYS A 154 15.10 25.26 26.72
N GLN A 155 14.42 25.32 27.87
CA GLN A 155 14.59 26.43 28.81
C GLN A 155 16.02 26.48 29.35
N ASP A 156 16.57 25.35 29.75
CA ASP A 156 17.92 25.25 30.33
C ASP A 156 19.02 25.72 29.36
N ILE A 157 18.86 25.48 28.05
CA ILE A 157 19.83 25.90 27.02
C ILE A 157 19.42 27.15 26.23
N HIS A 158 18.29 27.75 26.60
CA HIS A 158 17.72 28.95 25.97
C HIS A 158 17.43 28.76 24.47
N CYS A 159 16.91 27.59 24.08
CA CYS A 159 16.36 27.36 22.73
C CYS A 159 14.88 27.68 22.63
N ASP A 160 14.46 28.18 21.46
CA ASP A 160 13.06 28.36 21.14
C ASP A 160 12.39 27.00 20.89
N TYR A 161 11.53 26.61 21.82
CA TYR A 161 10.75 25.37 21.70
C TYR A 161 9.86 25.36 20.45
N GLN A 162 9.27 26.49 20.06
CA GLN A 162 8.39 26.55 18.90
C GLN A 162 9.15 26.37 17.59
N GLU A 163 10.37 26.90 17.50
CA GLU A 163 11.27 26.66 16.37
C GLU A 163 11.60 25.16 16.25
N MET A 164 12.04 24.53 17.35
CA MET A 164 12.33 23.09 17.36
C MET A 164 11.09 22.25 17.08
N TYR A 165 9.92 22.68 17.56
CA TYR A 165 8.64 22.03 17.29
C TYR A 165 8.28 22.11 15.80
N GLN A 166 8.47 23.26 15.13
CA GLN A 166 8.23 23.34 13.68
C GLN A 166 9.19 22.46 12.89
N GLU A 167 10.47 22.40 13.29
CA GLU A 167 11.46 21.52 12.67
C GLU A 167 11.05 20.04 12.81
N GLY A 168 10.61 19.65 14.01
CA GLY A 168 10.17 18.28 14.32
C GLY A 168 8.96 17.79 13.55
N LEU A 169 8.08 18.69 13.08
CA LEU A 169 6.95 18.31 12.24
C LEU A 169 7.37 17.73 10.89
N CYS A 170 8.63 17.95 10.48
CA CYS A 170 9.20 17.45 9.22
C CYS A 170 8.31 17.79 8.01
N LEU A 171 7.78 19.02 7.98
CA LEU A 171 6.87 19.46 6.92
C LEU A 171 7.54 19.35 5.55
N THR A 172 6.82 18.80 4.59
CA THR A 172 7.30 18.66 3.22
C THR A 172 7.39 20.03 2.56
N ASN A 173 8.50 20.28 1.86
CA ASN A 173 8.66 21.49 1.07
C ASN A 173 7.75 21.45 -0.17
N MET A 174 6.79 22.37 -0.22
CA MET A 174 5.78 22.47 -1.29
C MET A 174 6.13 23.46 -2.40
N GLY A 175 7.39 23.92 -2.47
CA GLY A 175 7.86 24.85 -3.51
C GLY A 175 8.05 24.20 -4.88
N ASP A 176 8.34 22.89 -4.90
CA ASP A 176 8.44 22.07 -6.11
C ASP A 176 7.47 20.89 -5.97
N LEU A 177 6.34 20.97 -6.66
CA LEU A 177 5.26 19.98 -6.54
C LEU A 177 5.65 18.61 -7.10
N PHE A 178 6.57 18.56 -8.07
CA PHE A 178 7.08 17.29 -8.58
C PHE A 178 7.90 16.60 -7.51
N LYS A 179 8.86 17.30 -6.88
CA LYS A 179 9.64 16.75 -5.76
C LYS A 179 8.75 16.37 -4.58
N ALA A 180 7.75 17.19 -4.25
CA ALA A 180 6.79 16.89 -3.19
C ALA A 180 5.99 15.60 -3.49
N SER A 181 5.55 15.41 -4.74
CA SER A 181 4.79 14.21 -5.15
C SER A 181 5.58 12.90 -4.97
N LEU A 182 6.92 12.97 -5.04
CA LEU A 182 7.82 11.84 -4.88
C LEU A 182 8.59 11.88 -3.55
N HIS A 183 8.18 12.72 -2.61
CA HIS A 183 8.83 12.81 -1.31
C HIS A 183 8.69 11.49 -0.53
N GLY A 184 9.81 11.00 0.01
CA GLY A 184 9.85 9.73 0.74
C GLY A 184 9.49 8.51 -0.10
N LEU A 185 9.64 8.60 -1.43
CA LEU A 185 9.32 7.55 -2.38
C LEU A 185 10.00 6.21 -1.99
N LYS A 186 9.20 5.14 -1.95
CA LYS A 186 9.70 3.76 -1.84
C LYS A 186 9.02 2.89 -2.89
N LYS A 187 9.77 1.94 -3.45
CA LYS A 187 9.29 0.90 -4.36
C LYS A 187 9.21 -0.44 -3.63
N TYR A 188 8.21 -1.23 -3.99
CA TYR A 188 7.88 -2.53 -3.40
C TYR A 188 7.60 -3.50 -4.54
N GLN A 189 7.98 -4.76 -4.33
CA GLN A 189 7.65 -5.86 -5.23
C GLN A 189 6.72 -6.81 -4.49
N PHE A 190 5.50 -7.00 -5.02
CA PHE A 190 4.51 -7.92 -4.49
C PHE A 190 4.11 -8.89 -5.59
N ALA A 191 4.45 -10.18 -5.42
CA ALA A 191 4.37 -11.15 -6.51
C ALA A 191 5.04 -10.61 -7.79
N ASN A 192 4.31 -10.57 -8.90
CA ASN A 192 4.73 -10.00 -10.19
C ASN A 192 4.44 -8.49 -10.33
N TYR A 193 3.85 -7.85 -9.33
CA TYR A 193 3.45 -6.44 -9.38
C TYR A 193 4.48 -5.52 -8.71
N THR A 194 4.77 -4.40 -9.37
CA THR A 194 5.58 -3.32 -8.80
C THR A 194 4.66 -2.21 -8.28
N VAL A 195 4.87 -1.83 -7.03
CA VAL A 195 4.10 -0.80 -6.32
C VAL A 195 5.05 0.28 -5.84
N ALA A 196 4.61 1.53 -5.87
CA ALA A 196 5.33 2.62 -5.22
C ALA A 196 4.45 3.35 -4.23
N SER A 197 5.09 4.05 -3.29
CA SER A 197 4.40 4.99 -2.43
C SER A 197 5.27 6.18 -2.08
N SER A 198 4.63 7.31 -1.83
CA SER A 198 5.23 8.54 -1.34
C SER A 198 4.29 9.21 -0.35
N TYR A 199 4.80 10.20 0.37
CA TYR A 199 3.99 10.93 1.34
C TYR A 199 4.43 12.38 1.46
N ILE A 200 3.46 13.22 1.82
CA ILE A 200 3.70 14.58 2.28
C ILE A 200 3.06 14.81 3.63
N ILE A 201 3.71 15.65 4.44
CA ILE A 201 3.17 16.16 5.69
C ILE A 201 3.11 17.67 5.57
N VAL A 202 1.93 18.25 5.68
CA VAL A 202 1.72 19.68 5.46
C VAL A 202 0.88 20.28 6.59
N LYS A 203 1.03 21.59 6.75
CA LYS A 203 0.21 22.42 7.64
C LYS A 203 -0.52 23.51 6.85
N GLU A 204 -0.19 23.69 5.58
CA GLU A 204 -0.88 24.59 4.66
C GLU A 204 -2.04 23.89 3.95
N ASP A 205 -3.03 24.66 3.48
CA ASP A 205 -4.08 24.11 2.62
C ASP A 205 -3.49 23.86 1.23
N ILE A 206 -3.53 22.60 0.80
CA ILE A 206 -3.00 22.16 -0.50
C ILE A 206 -4.09 21.85 -1.52
N THR A 207 -5.35 22.16 -1.27
CA THR A 207 -6.49 21.78 -2.13
C THR A 207 -6.25 22.15 -3.60
N LYS A 208 -5.74 23.37 -3.85
CA LYS A 208 -5.42 23.85 -5.21
C LYS A 208 -4.18 23.20 -5.84
N LYS A 209 -3.30 22.59 -5.04
CA LYS A 209 -2.05 21.93 -5.48
C LYS A 209 -2.25 20.43 -5.67
N LEU A 210 -3.24 19.83 -5.00
CA LEU A 210 -3.46 18.39 -4.93
C LEU A 210 -3.66 17.76 -6.31
N GLU A 211 -4.45 18.38 -7.19
CA GLU A 211 -4.68 17.85 -8.54
C GLU A 211 -3.36 17.69 -9.31
N THR A 212 -2.48 18.69 -9.24
CA THR A 212 -1.15 18.67 -9.88
C THR A 212 -0.26 17.59 -9.28
N ILE A 213 -0.27 17.43 -7.95
CA ILE A 213 0.49 16.38 -7.26
C ILE A 213 0.03 14.99 -7.71
N LEU A 214 -1.29 14.75 -7.74
CA LEU A 214 -1.84 13.47 -8.18
C LEU A 214 -1.53 13.19 -9.66
N LYS A 215 -1.49 14.21 -10.52
CA LYS A 215 -1.04 14.08 -11.91
C LYS A 215 0.42 13.65 -12.00
N HIS A 216 1.32 14.20 -11.18
CA HIS A 216 2.71 13.76 -11.13
C HIS A 216 2.85 12.32 -10.63
N CYS A 217 2.10 11.93 -9.60
CA CYS A 217 2.06 10.54 -9.13
C CYS A 217 1.58 9.57 -10.23
N LYS A 218 0.53 9.94 -10.98
CA LYS A 218 0.02 9.13 -12.09
C LYS A 218 1.00 9.04 -13.25
N ALA A 219 1.64 10.14 -13.64
CA ALA A 219 2.70 10.13 -14.65
C ALA A 219 3.86 9.20 -14.24
N TYR A 220 4.29 9.28 -12.98
CA TYR A 220 5.33 8.40 -12.44
C TYR A 220 4.92 6.93 -12.48
N LEU A 221 3.65 6.61 -12.16
CA LEU A 221 3.07 5.27 -12.27
C LEU A 221 3.18 4.73 -13.70
N GLU A 222 2.81 5.53 -14.69
CA GLU A 222 2.84 5.14 -16.11
C GLU A 222 4.27 4.96 -16.62
N GLU A 223 5.15 5.94 -16.37
CA GLU A 223 6.57 5.92 -16.78
C GLU A 223 7.34 4.72 -16.19
N ASN A 224 7.03 4.34 -14.94
CA ASN A 224 7.70 3.24 -14.25
C ASN A 224 6.93 1.91 -14.35
N GLN A 225 5.86 1.86 -15.15
CA GLN A 225 5.01 0.67 -15.34
C GLN A 225 4.51 0.07 -14.02
N LEU A 226 4.18 0.92 -13.04
CA LEU A 226 3.67 0.45 -11.76
C LEU A 226 2.23 -0.02 -11.90
N HIS A 227 1.86 -1.02 -11.10
CA HIS A 227 0.47 -1.43 -10.96
C HIS A 227 -0.31 -0.47 -10.05
N LEU A 228 0.30 -0.06 -8.93
CA LEU A 228 -0.33 0.80 -7.93
C LEU A 228 0.68 1.84 -7.42
N PHE A 229 0.23 3.08 -7.29
CA PHE A 229 0.93 4.15 -6.60
C PHE A 229 0.10 4.63 -5.42
N ILE A 230 0.68 4.60 -4.22
CA ILE A 230 0.01 5.05 -3.00
C ILE A 230 0.59 6.39 -2.57
N PHE A 231 -0.21 7.44 -2.65
CA PHE A 231 0.18 8.77 -2.22
C PHE A 231 -0.50 9.11 -0.90
N MET A 232 0.27 9.51 0.12
CA MET A 232 -0.25 9.89 1.43
C MET A 232 -0.10 11.39 1.65
N HIS A 233 -1.17 12.03 2.11
CA HIS A 233 -1.19 13.43 2.48
C HIS A 233 -1.68 13.56 3.92
N THR A 234 -0.78 13.93 4.83
CA THR A 234 -1.14 14.25 6.22
C THR A 234 -1.30 15.75 6.38
N ASP A 235 -2.50 16.17 6.78
CA ASP A 235 -2.81 17.52 7.23
C ASP A 235 -2.63 17.62 8.76
N MET A 236 -1.62 18.37 9.18
CA MET A 236 -1.29 18.57 10.59
C MET A 236 -2.21 19.58 11.31
N LYS A 237 -3.02 20.37 10.61
CA LYS A 237 -4.05 21.21 11.23
C LYS A 237 -5.27 20.40 11.61
N GLU A 238 -5.74 19.55 10.70
CA GLU A 238 -6.90 18.69 10.95
C GLU A 238 -6.54 17.38 11.66
N MET A 239 -5.25 17.05 11.72
CA MET A 239 -4.76 15.75 12.17
C MET A 239 -5.48 14.62 11.43
N LYS A 240 -5.39 14.64 10.11
CA LYS A 240 -5.93 13.60 9.22
C LYS A 240 -4.90 13.20 8.19
N THR A 241 -4.94 11.93 7.79
CA THR A 241 -4.17 11.41 6.67
C THR A 241 -5.09 10.92 5.57
N HIS A 242 -4.99 11.53 4.39
CA HIS A 242 -5.63 11.10 3.16
C HIS A 242 -4.69 10.17 2.40
N ILE A 243 -5.19 9.00 1.99
CA ILE A 243 -4.41 7.96 1.33
C ILE A 243 -5.05 7.73 -0.04
N TYR A 244 -4.31 8.08 -1.09
CA TYR A 244 -4.73 7.94 -2.47
C TYR A 244 -4.14 6.67 -3.07
N PHE A 245 -4.99 5.76 -3.52
CA PHE A 245 -4.65 4.55 -4.25
C PHE A 245 -4.86 4.83 -5.73
N ILE A 246 -3.75 5.02 -6.45
CA ILE A 246 -3.72 5.47 -7.84
C ILE A 246 -3.33 4.28 -8.71
N THR A 247 -4.17 3.94 -9.67
CA THR A 247 -3.92 2.97 -10.75
C THR A 247 -3.95 3.69 -12.10
N ARG A 248 -3.77 2.95 -13.20
CA ARG A 248 -3.97 3.51 -14.56
C ARG A 248 -5.42 3.97 -14.77
N HIS A 249 -6.37 3.24 -14.20
CA HIS A 249 -7.80 3.39 -14.48
C HIS A 249 -8.54 4.26 -13.46
N VAL A 250 -8.17 4.18 -12.18
CA VAL A 250 -8.88 4.82 -11.07
C VAL A 250 -7.95 5.40 -10.02
N THR A 251 -8.42 6.46 -9.36
CA THR A 251 -7.83 6.98 -8.13
C THR A 251 -8.88 6.93 -7.03
N LYS A 252 -8.63 6.14 -5.98
CA LYS A 252 -9.47 6.09 -4.78
C LYS A 252 -8.80 6.77 -3.60
N VAL A 253 -9.58 7.34 -2.71
CA VAL A 253 -9.07 8.00 -1.50
C VAL A 253 -9.75 7.46 -0.25
N VAL A 254 -8.95 7.19 0.77
CA VAL A 254 -9.42 6.90 2.13
C VAL A 254 -8.85 7.94 3.08
N THR A 255 -9.67 8.43 4.00
CA THR A 255 -9.24 9.40 5.02
C THR A 255 -9.28 8.73 6.39
N LYS A 256 -8.17 8.79 7.12
CA LYS A 256 -8.06 8.30 8.50
C LYS A 256 -7.69 9.46 9.42
N SER A 257 -8.09 9.38 10.68
CA SER A 257 -7.68 10.33 11.72
C SER A 257 -6.24 10.08 12.14
N GLY A 258 -5.54 11.16 12.48
CA GLY A 258 -4.17 11.17 12.95
C GLY A 258 -3.12 10.89 11.86
N LEU A 259 -1.91 10.62 12.34
CA LEU A 259 -0.79 10.16 11.54
C LEU A 259 -0.96 8.68 11.22
N VAL A 260 -0.73 8.31 9.96
CA VAL A 260 -0.80 6.92 9.53
C VAL A 260 0.58 6.48 9.05
N SER A 261 1.10 5.41 9.64
CA SER A 261 2.35 4.81 9.19
C SER A 261 2.13 4.03 7.89
N ARG A 262 2.79 4.46 6.82
CA ARG A 262 2.84 3.71 5.56
C ARG A 262 3.22 2.23 5.80
N GLY A 263 4.32 2.00 6.51
CA GLY A 263 4.95 0.68 6.60
C GLY A 263 4.18 -0.32 7.46
N SER A 264 3.62 0.13 8.58
CA SER A 264 2.94 -0.75 9.53
C SER A 264 1.42 -0.75 9.40
N LYS A 265 0.82 0.28 8.77
CA LYS A 265 -0.65 0.39 8.64
C LYS A 265 -1.17 0.26 7.21
N ILE A 266 -0.36 0.51 6.18
CA ILE A 266 -0.83 0.46 4.78
C ILE A 266 -0.23 -0.74 4.05
N MET A 267 1.09 -0.90 4.05
CA MET A 267 1.76 -1.96 3.29
C MET A 267 1.32 -3.39 3.64
N PRO A 268 0.97 -3.75 4.89
CA PRO A 268 0.47 -5.10 5.19
C PRO A 268 -0.84 -5.45 4.47
N HIS A 269 -1.76 -4.49 4.32
CA HIS A 269 -3.02 -4.68 3.61
C HIS A 269 -2.80 -4.74 2.10
N VAL A 270 -1.89 -3.92 1.59
CA VAL A 270 -1.46 -3.98 0.18
C VAL A 270 -0.81 -5.34 -0.12
N PHE A 271 0.04 -5.84 0.78
CA PHE A 271 0.62 -7.17 0.65
C PHE A 271 -0.46 -8.24 0.61
N GLN A 272 -1.43 -8.20 1.54
CA GLN A 272 -2.53 -9.15 1.58
C GLN A 272 -3.38 -9.12 0.31
N TYR A 273 -3.68 -7.92 -0.22
CA TYR A 273 -4.39 -7.76 -1.49
C TYR A 273 -3.74 -8.59 -2.61
N TYR A 274 -2.42 -8.47 -2.82
CA TYR A 274 -1.72 -9.25 -3.85
C TYR A 274 -1.57 -10.75 -3.53
N GLN A 275 -1.95 -11.22 -2.33
CA GLN A 275 -2.04 -12.66 -2.03
C GLN A 275 -3.40 -13.26 -2.44
N THR A 276 -4.42 -12.42 -2.61
CA THR A 276 -5.79 -12.85 -2.88
C THR A 276 -6.34 -12.12 -4.10
N PRO A 277 -6.10 -12.64 -5.32
CA PRO A 277 -6.66 -12.07 -6.53
C PRO A 277 -8.19 -12.04 -6.50
N LEU A 278 -8.78 -10.98 -7.03
CA LEU A 278 -10.23 -10.87 -7.19
C LEU A 278 -10.73 -11.97 -8.13
N LYS A 279 -11.77 -12.70 -7.72
CA LYS A 279 -12.35 -13.80 -8.52
C LYS A 279 -13.41 -13.26 -9.47
N LEU A 280 -13.03 -13.06 -10.73
CA LEU A 280 -13.89 -12.51 -11.77
C LEU A 280 -14.49 -13.62 -12.64
N PHE A 281 -15.81 -13.76 -12.62
CA PHE A 281 -16.52 -14.55 -13.61
C PHE A 281 -16.72 -13.75 -14.90
N ILE A 282 -16.43 -14.35 -16.05
CA ILE A 282 -16.81 -13.80 -17.37
C ILE A 282 -17.71 -14.79 -18.13
N GLY A 283 -18.95 -14.38 -18.37
CA GLY A 283 -19.91 -15.05 -19.24
C GLY A 283 -19.95 -14.40 -20.63
N CYS A 284 -19.70 -15.16 -21.70
CA CYS A 284 -19.66 -14.64 -23.07
C CYS A 284 -19.87 -15.77 -24.12
N SER A 285 -19.88 -15.42 -25.41
CA SER A 285 -20.02 -16.41 -26.50
C SER A 285 -18.88 -17.42 -26.51
N SER A 286 -19.22 -18.72 -26.59
CA SER A 286 -18.28 -19.80 -26.89
C SER A 286 -18.18 -20.10 -28.40
N ILE A 287 -18.99 -19.45 -29.22
CA ILE A 287 -19.00 -19.58 -30.68
C ILE A 287 -18.24 -18.39 -31.28
N ASP A 288 -17.41 -18.67 -32.28
CA ASP A 288 -16.68 -17.66 -33.04
C ASP A 288 -17.66 -16.67 -33.70
N CYS A 289 -17.40 -15.38 -33.49
CA CYS A 289 -18.14 -14.27 -34.07
C CYS A 289 -17.16 -13.31 -34.77
N ASP A 290 -16.31 -13.91 -35.60
CA ASP A 290 -15.30 -13.22 -36.40
C ASP A 290 -15.95 -12.05 -37.15
N ASP A 291 -15.28 -10.90 -37.16
CA ASP A 291 -15.73 -9.59 -37.70
C ASP A 291 -16.72 -8.78 -36.85
N SER A 292 -17.04 -9.21 -35.62
CA SER A 292 -17.84 -8.40 -34.69
C SER A 292 -17.00 -7.37 -33.92
N PRO A 293 -17.48 -6.12 -33.69
CA PRO A 293 -16.83 -5.16 -32.80
C PRO A 293 -16.60 -5.70 -31.37
N PHE A 294 -17.34 -6.72 -30.97
CA PHE A 294 -17.20 -7.37 -29.65
C PHE A 294 -15.87 -8.09 -29.47
N VAL A 295 -15.21 -8.52 -30.54
CA VAL A 295 -13.91 -9.21 -30.48
C VAL A 295 -12.83 -8.26 -29.96
N GLU A 296 -12.71 -7.08 -30.58
CA GLU A 296 -11.70 -6.09 -30.18
C GLU A 296 -11.97 -5.53 -28.79
N ASP A 297 -13.24 -5.35 -28.43
CA ASP A 297 -13.59 -4.83 -27.12
C ASP A 297 -13.40 -5.89 -26.02
N THR A 298 -13.65 -7.17 -26.32
CA THR A 298 -13.29 -8.28 -25.41
C THR A 298 -11.77 -8.37 -25.21
N LYS A 299 -10.97 -8.24 -26.29
CA LYS A 299 -9.50 -8.21 -26.19
C LYS A 299 -9.06 -7.08 -25.27
N TYR A 300 -9.52 -5.86 -25.54
CA TYR A 300 -9.17 -4.70 -24.72
C TYR A 300 -9.53 -4.91 -23.24
N ILE A 301 -10.77 -5.31 -22.94
CA ILE A 301 -11.22 -5.52 -21.55
C ILE A 301 -10.34 -6.57 -20.86
N CYS A 302 -10.14 -7.72 -21.51
CA CYS A 302 -9.40 -8.82 -20.90
C CYS A 302 -7.91 -8.52 -20.76
N GLU A 303 -7.29 -7.85 -21.74
CA GLU A 303 -5.91 -7.40 -21.65
C GLU A 303 -5.71 -6.44 -20.48
N GLN A 304 -6.56 -5.41 -20.34
CA GLN A 304 -6.44 -4.47 -19.21
C GLN A 304 -6.64 -5.20 -17.86
N LEU A 305 -7.66 -6.05 -17.74
CA LEU A 305 -7.94 -6.75 -16.48
C LEU A 305 -6.93 -7.86 -16.15
N SER A 306 -6.29 -8.47 -17.14
CA SER A 306 -5.24 -9.47 -16.93
C SER A 306 -3.96 -8.87 -16.32
N HIS A 307 -3.77 -7.55 -16.48
CA HIS A 307 -2.69 -6.82 -15.84
C HIS A 307 -2.99 -6.40 -14.41
N GLU A 308 -4.21 -6.66 -13.92
CA GLU A 308 -4.64 -6.38 -12.56
C GLU A 308 -4.55 -7.64 -11.70
N ASN A 309 -4.71 -7.51 -10.38
CA ASN A 309 -4.70 -8.64 -9.44
C ASN A 309 -6.03 -9.43 -9.48
N ILE A 310 -6.31 -10.07 -10.61
CA ILE A 310 -7.59 -10.73 -10.92
C ILE A 310 -7.34 -12.15 -11.43
N ALA A 311 -8.15 -13.10 -10.96
CA ALA A 311 -8.21 -14.46 -11.47
C ALA A 311 -9.51 -14.68 -12.27
N LEU A 312 -9.39 -15.32 -13.44
CA LEU A 312 -10.52 -15.60 -14.33
C LEU A 312 -11.25 -16.88 -13.91
N TYR A 313 -12.57 -16.79 -13.76
CA TYR A 313 -13.50 -17.90 -13.58
C TYR A 313 -14.40 -17.96 -14.81
N PHE A 314 -14.47 -19.09 -15.51
CA PHE A 314 -15.26 -19.15 -16.75
C PHE A 314 -15.70 -20.56 -17.16
N GLY A 315 -16.56 -20.61 -18.19
CA GLY A 315 -17.20 -21.82 -18.73
C GLY A 315 -16.32 -22.74 -19.58
N ALA A 316 -15.02 -22.47 -19.68
CA ALA A 316 -13.98 -23.34 -20.24
C ALA A 316 -14.10 -23.69 -21.72
N SER A 317 -14.28 -22.68 -22.59
CA SER A 317 -14.16 -22.83 -24.05
C SER A 317 -12.90 -22.14 -24.58
N SER A 318 -12.20 -22.77 -25.53
CA SER A 318 -11.05 -22.18 -26.25
C SER A 318 -11.44 -21.43 -27.52
N THR A 319 -12.73 -21.41 -27.86
CA THR A 319 -13.29 -20.71 -29.04
C THR A 319 -14.19 -19.54 -28.63
N GLY A 320 -14.52 -18.68 -29.59
CA GLY A 320 -15.33 -17.49 -29.39
C GLY A 320 -14.66 -16.45 -28.49
N LEU A 321 -15.49 -15.60 -27.89
CA LEU A 321 -15.03 -14.59 -26.93
C LEU A 321 -14.44 -15.25 -25.67
N MET A 322 -14.89 -16.45 -25.30
CA MET A 322 -14.29 -17.21 -24.19
C MET A 322 -12.82 -17.54 -24.44
N GLY A 323 -12.46 -17.91 -25.68
CA GLY A 323 -11.08 -18.13 -26.07
C GLY A 323 -10.20 -16.89 -25.89
N ILE A 324 -10.72 -15.72 -26.23
CA ILE A 324 -10.04 -14.42 -26.02
C ILE A 324 -9.81 -14.16 -24.52
N CYS A 325 -10.83 -14.37 -23.69
CA CYS A 325 -10.70 -14.24 -22.24
C CYS A 325 -9.61 -15.18 -21.71
N TYR A 326 -9.62 -16.45 -22.12
CA TYR A 326 -8.61 -17.41 -21.70
C TYR A 326 -7.20 -16.98 -22.12
N GLU A 327 -7.00 -16.56 -23.37
CA GLU A 327 -5.68 -16.17 -23.88
C GLU A 327 -5.10 -14.95 -23.15
N ALA A 328 -5.93 -13.99 -22.72
CA ALA A 328 -5.47 -12.86 -21.91
C ALA A 328 -5.06 -13.31 -20.48
N PHE A 329 -5.82 -14.22 -19.85
CA PHE A 329 -5.63 -14.58 -18.44
C PHE A 329 -4.76 -15.81 -18.18
N ARG A 330 -4.42 -16.60 -19.21
CA ARG A 330 -3.72 -17.90 -19.10
C ARG A 330 -2.41 -17.88 -18.30
N ASN A 331 -1.77 -16.72 -18.17
CA ASN A 331 -0.51 -16.57 -17.44
C ASN A 331 -0.67 -16.02 -16.01
N VAL A 332 -1.87 -15.55 -15.63
CA VAL A 332 -2.12 -14.86 -14.35
C VAL A 332 -3.08 -15.62 -13.43
N GLY A 333 -3.96 -16.44 -14.02
CA GLY A 333 -4.72 -17.45 -13.27
C GLY A 333 -6.10 -17.69 -13.84
N VAL A 334 -6.39 -18.95 -14.17
CA VAL A 334 -7.64 -19.38 -14.78
C VAL A 334 -8.23 -20.54 -13.97
N HIS A 335 -9.53 -20.45 -13.70
CA HIS A 335 -10.35 -21.47 -13.06
C HIS A 335 -11.48 -21.86 -14.01
N SER A 336 -11.50 -23.13 -14.39
CA SER A 336 -12.34 -23.65 -15.48
C SER A 336 -13.48 -24.48 -14.92
N TYR A 337 -14.70 -24.20 -15.39
CA TYR A 337 -15.92 -24.90 -15.00
C TYR A 337 -16.56 -25.50 -16.23
N THR A 338 -16.77 -26.82 -16.24
CA THR A 338 -17.36 -27.52 -17.39
C THR A 338 -18.36 -28.59 -16.95
N ILE A 339 -19.03 -29.20 -17.92
CA ILE A 339 -19.83 -30.41 -17.75
C ILE A 339 -19.34 -31.49 -18.69
N GLN A 340 -19.71 -32.75 -18.46
CA GLN A 340 -19.25 -33.89 -19.27
C GLN A 340 -19.44 -33.68 -20.78
N LYS A 341 -20.53 -33.02 -21.18
CA LYS A 341 -20.84 -32.70 -22.59
C LYS A 341 -19.78 -31.80 -23.26
N TYR A 342 -19.10 -30.94 -22.51
CA TYR A 342 -18.17 -29.93 -23.00
C TYR A 342 -16.71 -30.18 -22.58
N VAL A 343 -16.38 -31.39 -22.10
CA VAL A 343 -15.02 -31.72 -21.65
C VAL A 343 -13.97 -31.61 -22.76
N ASN A 344 -14.36 -31.75 -24.03
CA ASN A 344 -13.43 -31.59 -25.14
C ASN A 344 -12.89 -30.16 -25.27
N ASP A 345 -13.63 -29.16 -24.81
CA ASP A 345 -13.26 -27.74 -24.91
C ASP A 345 -12.08 -27.42 -23.99
N LEU A 346 -11.88 -28.22 -22.94
CA LEU A 346 -10.73 -28.13 -22.03
C LEU A 346 -9.40 -28.57 -22.63
N LYS A 347 -9.40 -29.32 -23.75
CA LYS A 347 -8.15 -29.92 -24.29
C LYS A 347 -7.09 -28.87 -24.63
N GLN A 348 -7.49 -27.64 -24.91
CA GLN A 348 -6.61 -26.53 -25.26
C GLN A 348 -6.41 -25.53 -24.10
N ILE A 349 -7.06 -25.77 -22.95
CA ILE A 349 -7.09 -24.86 -21.82
C ILE A 349 -6.18 -25.38 -20.72
N LYS A 350 -5.25 -24.53 -20.27
CA LYS A 350 -4.44 -24.77 -19.07
C LYS A 350 -5.03 -23.98 -17.92
N SER A 351 -5.64 -24.70 -16.98
CA SER A 351 -6.32 -24.12 -15.83
C SER A 351 -5.55 -24.41 -14.54
N ILE A 352 -5.58 -23.48 -13.59
CA ILE A 352 -5.08 -23.70 -12.22
C ILE A 352 -5.97 -24.71 -11.51
N SER A 353 -7.29 -24.61 -11.72
CA SER A 353 -8.24 -25.61 -11.25
C SER A 353 -9.31 -25.91 -12.29
N GLU A 354 -9.79 -27.14 -12.30
CA GLU A 354 -10.86 -27.60 -13.19
C GLU A 354 -11.98 -28.24 -12.37
N LYS A 355 -13.20 -27.73 -12.51
CA LYS A 355 -14.40 -28.29 -11.87
C LYS A 355 -15.31 -28.88 -12.95
N ARG A 356 -15.56 -30.19 -12.85
CA ARG A 356 -16.52 -30.89 -13.70
C ARG A 356 -17.80 -31.11 -12.93
N LEU A 357 -18.90 -30.56 -13.43
CA LEU A 357 -20.23 -30.66 -12.83
C LEU A 357 -21.13 -31.55 -13.70
N GLU A 358 -22.22 -32.06 -13.16
CA GLU A 358 -23.10 -32.96 -13.90
C GLU A 358 -24.00 -32.18 -14.86
N THR A 359 -24.50 -31.03 -14.41
CA THR A 359 -25.47 -30.21 -15.17
C THR A 359 -25.01 -28.77 -15.37
N THR A 360 -25.58 -28.10 -16.38
CA THR A 360 -25.34 -26.66 -16.60
C THR A 360 -25.79 -25.83 -15.42
N MET A 361 -26.87 -26.21 -14.72
CA MET A 361 -27.37 -25.51 -13.54
C MET A 361 -26.38 -25.58 -12.37
N GLU A 362 -25.83 -26.77 -12.10
CA GLU A 362 -24.79 -26.93 -11.07
C GLU A 362 -23.52 -26.16 -11.41
N ARG A 363 -23.15 -26.14 -12.70
CA ARG A 363 -22.02 -25.34 -13.19
C ARG A 363 -22.25 -23.85 -12.96
N THR A 364 -23.40 -23.31 -13.35
CA THR A 364 -23.76 -21.89 -13.15
C THR A 364 -23.80 -21.53 -11.67
N LYS A 365 -24.37 -22.40 -10.84
CA LYS A 365 -24.36 -22.26 -9.38
C LYS A 365 -22.93 -22.18 -8.86
N ALA A 366 -22.09 -23.13 -9.22
CA ALA A 366 -20.69 -23.16 -8.77
C ALA A 366 -19.93 -21.89 -9.21
N LEU A 367 -20.09 -21.45 -10.47
CA LEU A 367 -19.49 -20.21 -10.98
C LEU A 367 -19.95 -18.99 -10.19
N TYR A 368 -21.25 -18.88 -9.90
CA TYR A 368 -21.78 -17.80 -9.09
C TYR A 368 -21.12 -17.80 -7.71
N TYR A 369 -21.20 -18.91 -6.96
CA TYR A 369 -20.74 -18.98 -5.57
C TYR A 369 -19.22 -18.85 -5.42
N ASP A 370 -18.44 -19.39 -6.36
CA ASP A 370 -16.98 -19.37 -6.30
C ASP A 370 -16.39 -18.02 -6.75
N SER A 371 -17.16 -17.17 -7.44
CA SER A 371 -16.72 -15.85 -7.93
C SER A 371 -17.16 -14.69 -7.03
N GLU A 372 -16.47 -13.56 -7.11
CA GLU A 372 -16.78 -12.34 -6.33
C GLU A 372 -17.47 -11.27 -7.19
N VAL A 373 -17.08 -11.18 -8.47
CA VAL A 373 -17.63 -10.25 -9.45
C VAL A 373 -18.06 -11.01 -10.70
N LEU A 374 -19.16 -10.59 -11.30
CA LEU A 374 -19.76 -11.22 -12.47
C LEU A 374 -19.76 -10.21 -13.63
N LEU A 375 -19.17 -10.59 -14.76
CA LEU A 375 -19.17 -9.79 -15.99
C LEU A 375 -19.81 -10.59 -17.13
N PHE A 376 -20.79 -9.98 -17.79
CA PHE A 376 -21.42 -10.52 -18.98
C PHE A 376 -21.03 -9.71 -20.21
N LEU A 377 -20.24 -10.31 -21.08
CA LEU A 377 -19.93 -9.80 -22.42
C LEU A 377 -20.95 -10.38 -23.42
N PRO A 378 -21.00 -9.88 -24.68
CA PRO A 378 -21.89 -10.41 -25.70
C PRO A 378 -21.85 -11.93 -25.84
N GLY A 379 -23.02 -12.54 -25.89
CA GLY A 379 -23.19 -13.99 -25.90
C GLY A 379 -24.56 -14.42 -26.41
N GLY A 380 -24.73 -15.74 -26.52
CA GLY A 380 -25.96 -16.37 -27.01
C GLY A 380 -26.93 -16.77 -25.89
N SER A 381 -27.84 -17.70 -26.18
CA SER A 381 -28.86 -18.16 -25.24
C SER A 381 -28.29 -18.79 -23.96
N GLY A 382 -27.15 -19.47 -24.03
CA GLY A 382 -26.45 -20.00 -22.85
C GLY A 382 -26.01 -18.88 -21.90
N THR A 383 -25.36 -17.85 -22.44
CA THR A 383 -24.93 -16.66 -21.69
C THR A 383 -26.13 -15.92 -21.09
N ALA A 384 -27.22 -15.77 -21.85
CA ALA A 384 -28.45 -15.15 -21.35
C ALA A 384 -29.10 -15.96 -20.22
N SER A 385 -29.08 -17.30 -20.30
CA SER A 385 -29.56 -18.17 -19.24
C SER A 385 -28.73 -18.02 -17.95
N GLU A 386 -27.40 -17.92 -18.08
CA GLU A 386 -26.51 -17.67 -16.93
C GLU A 386 -26.76 -16.29 -16.33
N LEU A 387 -26.93 -15.27 -17.16
CA LEU A 387 -27.23 -13.90 -16.74
C LEU A 387 -28.49 -13.83 -15.87
N PHE A 388 -29.61 -14.35 -16.36
CA PHE A 388 -30.86 -14.29 -15.59
C PHE A 388 -30.84 -15.18 -14.35
N ALA A 389 -30.17 -16.33 -14.40
CA ALA A 389 -29.99 -17.16 -13.21
C ALA A 389 -29.22 -16.42 -12.11
N MET A 390 -28.15 -15.69 -12.47
CA MET A 390 -27.35 -14.93 -11.51
C MET A 390 -28.04 -13.64 -11.04
N ILE A 391 -28.86 -12.99 -11.87
CA ILE A 391 -29.72 -11.88 -11.44
C ILE A 391 -30.74 -12.36 -10.40
N GLU A 392 -31.40 -13.50 -10.65
CA GLU A 392 -32.35 -14.07 -9.69
C GLU A 392 -31.67 -14.50 -8.39
N GLU A 393 -30.47 -15.08 -8.48
CA GLU A 393 -29.70 -15.42 -7.28
C GLU A 393 -29.34 -14.17 -6.46
N ASN A 394 -28.89 -13.09 -7.12
CA ASN A 394 -28.65 -11.77 -6.50
C ASN A 394 -29.90 -11.19 -5.82
N ARG A 395 -31.10 -11.49 -6.33
CA ARG A 395 -32.37 -11.10 -5.72
C ARG A 395 -32.67 -11.86 -4.43
N SER A 396 -32.15 -13.08 -4.30
CA SER A 396 -32.46 -13.98 -3.18
C SER A 396 -31.47 -13.90 -2.01
N VAL A 397 -30.23 -13.45 -2.26
CA VAL A 397 -29.16 -13.42 -1.24
C VAL A 397 -29.09 -12.07 -0.51
N GLU A 398 -28.57 -12.08 0.72
CA GLU A 398 -28.35 -10.86 1.52
C GLU A 398 -27.21 -10.00 0.96
N THR A 399 -26.09 -10.63 0.63
CA THR A 399 -24.91 -9.97 0.07
C THR A 399 -24.87 -10.16 -1.45
N LYS A 400 -25.34 -9.15 -2.17
CA LYS A 400 -25.39 -9.12 -3.63
C LYS A 400 -23.97 -9.08 -4.21
N LYS A 401 -23.73 -9.82 -5.29
CA LYS A 401 -22.47 -9.76 -6.05
C LYS A 401 -22.56 -8.67 -7.10
N PRO A 402 -21.51 -7.84 -7.30
CA PRO A 402 -21.46 -6.92 -8.42
C PRO A 402 -21.62 -7.68 -9.74
N LEU A 403 -22.67 -7.34 -10.50
CA LEU A 403 -22.96 -7.93 -11.80
C LEU A 403 -22.95 -6.83 -12.85
N LEU A 404 -22.02 -6.92 -13.79
CA LEU A 404 -21.80 -5.97 -14.86
C LEU A 404 -22.26 -6.59 -16.19
N ILE A 405 -23.02 -5.83 -16.97
CA ILE A 405 -23.44 -6.23 -18.31
C ILE A 405 -22.84 -5.24 -19.30
N TYR A 406 -22.01 -5.74 -20.20
CA TYR A 406 -21.44 -4.95 -21.28
C TYR A 406 -22.42 -4.85 -22.45
N ASN A 407 -23.02 -3.67 -22.65
CA ASN A 407 -24.12 -3.42 -23.59
C ASN A 407 -23.73 -2.47 -24.73
N GLN A 408 -22.50 -2.55 -25.23
CA GLN A 408 -22.12 -1.78 -26.40
C GLN A 408 -22.91 -2.24 -27.64
N ASN A 409 -23.23 -1.31 -28.54
CA ASN A 409 -24.01 -1.53 -29.76
C ASN A 409 -25.38 -2.17 -29.47
N HIS A 410 -25.94 -1.96 -28.28
CA HIS A 410 -27.28 -2.41 -27.92
C HIS A 410 -27.44 -3.95 -27.95
N HIS A 411 -26.36 -4.73 -27.77
CA HIS A 411 -26.42 -6.21 -27.81
C HIS A 411 -27.49 -6.79 -26.86
N TYR A 412 -27.59 -6.25 -25.66
CA TYR A 412 -28.55 -6.68 -24.62
C TYR A 412 -29.84 -5.87 -24.61
N GLN A 413 -30.05 -4.97 -25.58
CA GLN A 413 -31.20 -4.06 -25.59
C GLN A 413 -32.54 -4.80 -25.59
N PHE A 414 -32.67 -5.87 -26.40
CA PHE A 414 -33.90 -6.67 -26.40
C PHE A 414 -34.22 -7.30 -25.03
N LEU A 415 -33.20 -7.71 -24.26
CA LEU A 415 -33.43 -8.25 -22.91
C LEU A 415 -33.82 -7.15 -21.93
N ILE A 416 -33.21 -5.97 -22.06
CA ILE A 416 -33.52 -4.79 -21.24
C ILE A 416 -34.96 -4.32 -21.51
N ASP A 417 -35.35 -4.22 -22.78
CA ASP A 417 -36.70 -3.83 -23.19
C ASP A 417 -37.75 -4.85 -22.70
N TRP A 418 -37.41 -6.15 -22.72
CA TRP A 418 -38.27 -7.18 -22.14
C TRP A 418 -38.46 -7.01 -20.63
N ILE A 419 -37.40 -6.69 -19.88
CA ILE A 419 -37.51 -6.38 -18.43
C ILE A 419 -38.45 -5.19 -18.22
N GLN A 420 -38.31 -4.13 -19.02
CA GLN A 420 -39.18 -2.95 -18.95
C GLN A 420 -40.64 -3.31 -19.23
N GLU A 421 -40.90 -4.15 -20.23
CA GLU A 421 -42.26 -4.63 -20.54
C GLU A 421 -42.86 -5.43 -19.38
N MET A 422 -42.08 -6.28 -18.71
CA MET A 422 -42.54 -7.02 -17.54
C MET A 422 -42.89 -6.09 -16.36
N ILE A 423 -42.11 -5.02 -16.17
CA ILE A 423 -42.41 -3.98 -15.16
C ILE A 423 -43.72 -3.26 -15.53
N GLN A 424 -43.88 -2.83 -16.78
CA GLN A 424 -45.10 -2.15 -17.24
C GLN A 424 -46.36 -3.02 -17.08
N LYS A 425 -46.22 -4.34 -17.23
CA LYS A 425 -47.31 -5.32 -17.03
C LYS A 425 -47.55 -5.67 -15.55
N GLY A 426 -46.77 -5.12 -14.62
CA GLY A 426 -46.86 -5.43 -13.18
C GLY A 426 -46.38 -6.85 -12.82
N MET A 427 -45.59 -7.47 -13.70
CA MET A 427 -45.02 -8.80 -13.50
C MET A 427 -43.62 -8.75 -12.85
N ASN A 428 -43.02 -7.55 -12.76
CA ASN A 428 -41.76 -7.27 -12.09
C ASN A 428 -41.79 -5.83 -11.56
N ASP A 429 -40.82 -5.45 -10.73
CA ASP A 429 -40.66 -4.09 -10.22
C ASP A 429 -39.26 -3.53 -10.51
N GLU A 430 -39.09 -2.21 -10.34
CA GLU A 430 -37.84 -1.51 -10.67
C GLU A 430 -36.64 -1.93 -9.81
N SER A 431 -36.83 -2.66 -8.70
CA SER A 431 -35.73 -3.16 -7.87
C SER A 431 -34.81 -4.11 -8.64
N ILE A 432 -35.28 -4.69 -9.76
CA ILE A 432 -34.43 -5.55 -10.60
C ILE A 432 -33.14 -4.85 -11.05
N TYR A 433 -33.21 -3.54 -11.30
CA TYR A 433 -32.06 -2.74 -11.74
C TYR A 433 -30.99 -2.55 -10.64
N GLN A 434 -31.26 -2.95 -9.40
CA GLN A 434 -30.27 -2.95 -8.33
C GLN A 434 -29.38 -4.21 -8.35
N TYR A 435 -29.73 -5.22 -9.14
CA TYR A 435 -29.00 -6.51 -9.18
C TYR A 435 -27.98 -6.59 -10.32
N PHE A 436 -27.92 -5.58 -11.18
CA PHE A 436 -26.93 -5.46 -12.25
C PHE A 436 -26.63 -4.01 -12.61
N LYS A 437 -25.50 -3.77 -13.26
CA LYS A 437 -25.09 -2.48 -13.80
C LYS A 437 -24.77 -2.61 -15.29
N LEU A 438 -25.36 -1.73 -16.10
CA LEU A 438 -25.03 -1.64 -17.52
C LEU A 438 -23.76 -0.80 -17.70
N CYS A 439 -22.81 -1.33 -18.47
CA CYS A 439 -21.64 -0.62 -18.97
C CYS A 439 -21.76 -0.52 -20.49
N ASN A 440 -21.77 0.70 -21.03
CA ASN A 440 -21.94 0.93 -22.46
C ASN A 440 -20.60 1.10 -23.19
N THR A 441 -19.50 1.24 -22.44
CA THR A 441 -18.14 1.32 -22.97
C THR A 441 -17.22 0.31 -22.32
N LYS A 442 -16.17 -0.10 -23.02
CA LYS A 442 -15.17 -1.03 -22.50
C LYS A 442 -14.34 -0.41 -21.37
N GLU A 443 -14.10 0.90 -21.44
CA GLU A 443 -13.43 1.67 -20.40
C GLU A 443 -14.25 1.72 -19.11
N GLU A 444 -15.58 1.80 -19.21
CA GLU A 444 -16.47 1.66 -18.04
C GLU A 444 -16.29 0.29 -17.37
N VAL A 445 -16.33 -0.81 -18.13
CA VAL A 445 -16.15 -2.17 -17.56
C VAL A 445 -14.83 -2.28 -16.79
N VAL A 446 -13.72 -1.86 -17.42
CA VAL A 446 -12.40 -1.92 -16.78
C VAL A 446 -12.37 -1.07 -15.53
N ARG A 447 -12.85 0.17 -15.60
CA ARG A 447 -12.87 1.10 -14.46
C ARG A 447 -13.64 0.52 -13.28
N GLU A 448 -14.84 -0.02 -13.50
CA GLU A 448 -15.69 -0.58 -12.45
C GLU A 448 -15.06 -1.80 -11.78
N ILE A 449 -14.48 -2.72 -12.56
CA ILE A 449 -13.86 -3.94 -11.99
C ILE A 449 -12.60 -3.59 -11.20
N VAL A 450 -11.74 -2.72 -11.72
CA VAL A 450 -10.55 -2.25 -10.98
C VAL A 450 -10.97 -1.52 -9.71
N GLU A 451 -12.03 -0.72 -9.79
CA GLU A 451 -12.58 -0.02 -8.64
C GLU A 451 -13.09 -0.97 -7.54
N ILE A 452 -13.75 -2.07 -7.91
CA ILE A 452 -14.18 -3.13 -7.00
C ILE A 452 -12.96 -3.84 -6.41
N SER A 453 -11.98 -4.19 -7.24
CA SER A 453 -10.74 -4.85 -6.79
C SER A 453 -10.04 -4.05 -5.70
N LEU A 454 -9.93 -2.73 -5.87
CA LEU A 454 -9.29 -1.87 -4.88
C LEU A 454 -10.03 -1.82 -3.54
N ASN A 455 -11.34 -2.05 -3.48
CA ASN A 455 -12.07 -2.06 -2.20
C ASN A 455 -11.52 -3.09 -1.22
N ASN A 456 -10.99 -4.21 -1.72
CA ASN A 456 -10.35 -5.25 -0.91
C ASN A 456 -9.10 -4.72 -0.16
N ILE A 457 -8.50 -3.61 -0.61
CA ILE A 457 -7.43 -2.91 0.11
C ILE A 457 -8.01 -1.97 1.18
N LEU A 458 -9.17 -1.37 0.91
CA LEU A 458 -9.74 -0.25 1.69
C LEU A 458 -10.56 -0.70 2.90
N GLU A 459 -11.00 -1.96 2.93
CA GLU A 459 -11.78 -2.54 4.04
C GLU A 459 -10.95 -2.84 5.31
N PHE A 460 -9.73 -2.32 5.40
CA PHE A 460 -8.97 -2.33 6.65
C PHE A 460 -9.51 -1.33 7.67
N GLU A 461 -10.00 -1.85 8.80
CA GLU A 461 -10.43 -1.07 9.98
C GLU A 461 -9.28 -0.28 10.63
#